data_AF-A0A838JLF8-F1
#
_entry.id   AF-A0A838JLF8-F1
#
_cell.length_a   1.000
_cell.length_b   1.000
_cell.length_c   1.000
_cell.angle_alpha   90.00
_cell.angle_beta   90.00
_cell.angle_gamma   90.00
#
_symmetry.space_group_name_H-M   'P 1'
#
loop_
_entity.id
_entity.type
_entity.pdbx_description
1 polymer ?
#
loop_
_entity_poly.entity_id
_entity_poly.type
_entity_poly.pdbx_seq_one_letter_code
_entity_poly.pdbx_strand_id
1 'polypeptide(L)'
;ADSADFDSLFFAQDGHWREPPAAWSNPAQCFENQMFWRIFEECLDSLAPATARSFYLREIHGLATEDICKELAISTSNCWVMLYRARMNLRTCLERRWFQGASER
;
A
#
# COMPACT_ATOMS: atom_id res chain seq x y z
N ALA A 1 -13.14 2.06 -2.30
CA ALA A 1 -13.37 1.22 -1.12
C ALA A 1 -13.15 2.07 0.13
N ASP A 2 -14.09 2.01 1.07
CA ASP A 2 -14.01 2.72 2.35
C ASP A 2 -13.06 1.99 3.32
N SER A 3 -12.49 2.66 4.33
CA SER A 3 -11.53 2.04 5.27
C SER A 3 -12.15 0.92 6.10
N ALA A 4 -13.44 1.02 6.43
CA ALA A 4 -14.19 -0.01 7.17
C ALA A 4 -14.34 -1.33 6.40
N ASP A 5 -14.30 -1.26 5.06
CA ASP A 5 -14.37 -2.44 4.18
C ASP A 5 -13.10 -3.27 4.30
N PHE A 6 -11.93 -2.61 4.30
CA PHE A 6 -10.64 -3.29 4.45
C PHE A 6 -10.43 -3.92 5.82
N ASP A 7 -10.89 -3.27 6.90
CA ASP A 7 -10.74 -3.82 8.25
C ASP A 7 -11.42 -5.19 8.38
N SER A 8 -12.64 -5.29 7.83
CA SER A 8 -13.43 -6.51 7.84
C SER A 8 -12.84 -7.62 6.97
N LEU A 9 -12.17 -7.23 5.87
CA LEU A 9 -11.54 -8.15 4.93
C LEU A 9 -10.22 -8.73 5.47
N PHE A 10 -9.39 -7.92 6.12
CA PHE A 10 -8.03 -8.32 6.48
C PHE A 10 -7.84 -8.68 7.96
N PHE A 11 -8.67 -8.18 8.86
CA PHE A 11 -8.53 -8.41 10.31
C PHE A 11 -9.69 -9.21 10.90
N ALA A 12 -9.36 -10.12 11.81
CA ALA A 12 -10.32 -10.81 12.65
C ALA A 12 -10.84 -9.85 13.73
N GLN A 13 -11.91 -10.25 14.43
CA GLN A 13 -12.53 -9.40 15.47
C GLN A 13 -11.59 -9.07 16.64
N ASP A 14 -10.55 -9.87 16.85
CA ASP A 14 -9.50 -9.67 17.85
C ASP A 14 -8.37 -8.75 17.37
N GLY A 15 -8.44 -8.24 16.14
CA GLY A 15 -7.44 -7.36 15.53
C GLY A 15 -6.24 -8.11 14.92
N HIS A 16 -6.22 -9.44 14.95
CA HIS A 16 -5.20 -10.22 14.26
C HIS A 16 -5.48 -10.34 12.76
N TRP A 17 -4.46 -10.59 11.95
CA TRP A 17 -4.63 -10.86 10.53
C TRP A 17 -5.46 -12.12 10.31
N ARG A 18 -6.49 -12.05 9.45
CA ARG A 18 -7.18 -13.26 8.95
C ARG A 18 -6.28 -14.05 8.02
N GLU A 19 -5.66 -13.33 7.10
CA GLU A 19 -4.66 -13.84 6.18
C GLU A 19 -3.49 -12.85 6.20
N PRO A 20 -2.30 -13.24 6.69
CA PRO A 20 -1.15 -12.35 6.72
C PRO A 20 -0.66 -12.08 5.29
N PRO A 21 -0.01 -10.93 5.04
CA PRO A 21 0.62 -10.67 3.76
C PRO A 21 1.60 -11.78 3.37
N ALA A 22 1.68 -12.06 2.07
CA ALA A 22 2.65 -13.02 1.55
C ALA A 22 4.09 -12.64 1.96
N ALA A 23 4.88 -13.65 2.31
CA ALA A 23 6.29 -13.44 2.61
C ALA A 23 7.06 -13.08 1.34
N TRP A 24 8.02 -12.16 1.47
CA TRP A 24 8.99 -11.92 0.42
C TRP A 24 9.99 -13.08 0.39
N SER A 25 10.15 -13.74 -0.76
CA SER A 25 11.12 -14.82 -0.93
C SER A 25 12.56 -14.30 -0.87
N ASN A 26 12.88 -13.30 -1.69
CA ASN A 26 14.16 -12.57 -1.67
C ASN A 26 13.93 -11.08 -1.97
N PRO A 27 13.83 -10.22 -0.94
CA PRO A 27 13.58 -8.78 -1.11
C PRO A 27 14.61 -8.07 -1.99
N ALA A 28 15.90 -8.40 -1.85
CA ALA A 28 16.97 -7.76 -2.61
C ALA A 28 16.86 -8.07 -4.11
N GLN A 29 16.56 -9.32 -4.46
CA GLN A 29 16.34 -9.70 -5.84
C GLN A 29 15.06 -9.08 -6.42
N CYS A 30 14.00 -8.96 -5.63
CA CYS A 30 12.77 -8.28 -6.06
C CYS A 30 13.04 -6.79 -6.35
N PHE A 31 13.86 -6.14 -5.52
CA PHE A 31 14.24 -4.74 -5.71
C PHE A 31 15.05 -4.52 -6.99
N GLU A 32 15.94 -5.44 -7.35
CA GLU A 32 16.70 -5.39 -8.61
C GLU A 32 15.84 -5.73 -9.85
N ASN A 33 14.64 -6.28 -9.64
CA ASN A 33 13.77 -6.70 -10.72
C ASN A 33 12.98 -5.52 -11.31
N GLN A 34 13.32 -5.12 -12.54
CA GLN A 34 12.61 -4.04 -13.25
C GLN A 34 11.11 -4.31 -13.42
N MET A 35 10.70 -5.59 -13.48
CA MET A 35 9.29 -5.96 -13.60
C MET A 35 8.52 -5.73 -12.29
N PHE A 36 9.18 -5.84 -11.13
CA PHE A 36 8.57 -5.49 -9.85
C PHE A 36 8.18 -4.01 -9.83
N TRP A 37 9.11 -3.12 -10.21
CA TRP A 37 8.86 -1.68 -10.22
C TRP A 37 7.73 -1.28 -11.16
N ARG A 38 7.67 -1.90 -12.35
CA ARG A 38 6.55 -1.68 -13.27
C ARG A 38 5.21 -2.06 -12.63
N ILE A 39 5.14 -3.23 -12.00
CA ILE A 39 3.90 -3.69 -11.35
C ILE A 39 3.55 -2.79 -10.15
N PHE A 40 4.56 -2.37 -9.40
CA PHE A 40 4.39 -1.44 -8.28
C PHE A 40 3.85 -0.09 -8.72
N GLU A 41 4.39 0.50 -9.79
CA GLU A 41 3.89 1.74 -10.40
C GLU A 41 2.45 1.57 -10.90
N GLU A 42 2.14 0.48 -11.62
CA GLU A 42 0.77 0.19 -12.06
C GLU A 42 -0.21 0.06 -10.86
N CYS A 43 0.26 -0.52 -9.75
CA CYS A 43 -0.53 -0.61 -8.53
C CYS A 43 -0.73 0.75 -7.86
N LEU A 44 0.29 1.62 -7.84
CA LEU A 44 0.18 2.99 -7.34
C LEU A 44 -0.78 3.82 -8.20
N ASP A 45 -0.69 3.72 -9.52
CA ASP A 45 -1.54 4.46 -10.47
C ASP A 45 -3.02 4.04 -10.40
N SER A 46 -3.30 2.85 -9.89
CA SER A 46 -4.67 2.38 -9.65
C SER A 46 -5.35 3.06 -8.45
N LEU A 47 -4.59 3.76 -7.60
CA LEU A 47 -5.11 4.46 -6.44
C LEU A 47 -5.75 5.80 -6.82
N ALA A 48 -6.65 6.29 -5.97
CA ALA A 48 -7.13 7.66 -6.09
C ALA A 48 -5.95 8.66 -5.99
N PRO A 49 -5.90 9.73 -6.79
CA PRO A 49 -4.71 10.60 -6.90
C PRO A 49 -4.20 11.15 -5.55
N ALA A 50 -5.09 11.59 -4.67
CA ALA A 50 -4.71 12.09 -3.34
C ALA A 50 -4.11 11.01 -2.45
N THR A 51 -4.66 9.79 -2.53
CA THR A 51 -4.17 8.61 -1.79
C THR A 51 -2.78 8.21 -2.30
N ALA A 52 -2.60 8.10 -3.61
CA ALA A 52 -1.30 7.83 -4.24
C ALA A 52 -0.27 8.88 -3.84
N ARG A 53 -0.64 10.17 -3.91
CA ARG A 53 0.24 11.30 -3.56
C ARG A 53 0.65 11.24 -2.09
N SER A 54 -0.27 10.96 -1.17
CA SER A 54 0.03 10.84 0.26
C SER A 54 1.04 9.73 0.54
N PHE A 55 0.88 8.57 -0.12
CA PHE A 55 1.80 7.44 0.01
C PHE A 55 3.17 7.77 -0.56
N TYR A 56 3.22 8.36 -1.76
CA TYR A 56 4.46 8.72 -2.42
C TYR A 56 5.28 9.72 -1.60
N LEU A 57 4.63 10.77 -1.07
CA LEU A 57 5.28 11.74 -0.19
C LEU A 57 5.81 11.09 1.09
N ARG A 58 5.05 10.16 1.67
CA ARG A 58 5.42 9.50 2.93
C ARG A 58 6.54 8.48 2.76
N GLU A 59 6.35 7.52 1.86
CA GLU A 59 7.17 6.30 1.81
C GLU A 59 8.33 6.43 0.80
N ILE A 60 8.15 7.21 -0.26
CA ILE A 60 9.20 7.41 -1.28
C ILE A 60 10.04 8.66 -0.98
N HIS A 61 9.39 9.78 -0.64
CA HIS A 61 10.11 11.01 -0.29
C HIS A 61 10.44 11.15 1.20
N GLY A 62 9.88 10.32 2.07
CA GLY A 62 10.22 10.32 3.50
C GLY A 62 9.67 11.52 4.30
N LEU A 63 8.64 12.23 3.80
CA LEU A 63 8.08 13.37 4.52
C LEU A 63 7.38 12.95 5.82
N ALA A 64 7.45 13.83 6.82
CA ALA A 64 6.65 13.70 8.03
C ALA A 64 5.15 13.92 7.72
N THR A 65 4.27 13.25 8.46
CA THR A 65 2.82 13.38 8.30
C THR A 65 2.35 14.84 8.37
N GLU A 66 2.97 15.64 9.24
CA GLU A 66 2.67 17.07 9.39
C GLU A 66 2.95 17.88 8.13
N ASP A 67 4.05 17.58 7.43
CA ASP A 67 4.41 18.25 6.18
C ASP A 67 3.52 17.78 5.03
N ILE A 68 3.12 16.51 5.01
CA ILE A 68 2.15 15.98 4.06
C ILE A 68 0.79 16.65 4.23
N CYS A 69 0.33 16.83 5.49
CA CYS A 69 -0.92 17.53 5.78
C CYS A 69 -0.92 18.97 5.27
N LYS A 70 0.21 19.68 5.41
CA LYS A 70 0.37 21.05 4.88
C LYS A 70 0.38 21.05 3.35
N GLU A 71 1.21 20.19 2.74
CA GLU A 71 1.38 20.08 1.29
C GLU A 71 0.06 19.74 0.58
N LEU A 72 -0.72 18.82 1.15
CA LEU A 72 -1.99 18.36 0.57
C LEU A 72 -3.21 19.13 1.08
N ALA A 73 -3.02 20.10 1.99
CA ALA A 73 -4.08 20.85 2.65
C ALA A 73 -5.17 19.95 3.29
N ILE A 74 -4.75 18.93 4.03
CA ILE A 74 -5.65 17.96 4.70
C ILE A 74 -5.42 17.90 6.21
N SER A 75 -6.42 17.40 6.94
CA SER A 75 -6.26 17.12 8.36
C SER A 75 -5.42 15.86 8.60
N THR A 76 -4.79 15.77 9.78
CA THR A 76 -4.01 14.61 10.21
C THR A 76 -4.84 13.32 10.16
N SER A 77 -6.10 13.35 10.62
CA SER A 77 -7.00 12.20 10.55
C SER A 77 -7.21 11.71 9.11
N ASN A 78 -7.46 12.64 8.17
CA ASN A 78 -7.61 12.31 6.76
C ASN A 78 -6.31 11.73 6.18
N CYS A 79 -5.14 12.28 6.54
CA CYS A 79 -3.85 11.75 6.10
C CYS A 79 -3.65 10.29 6.56
N TRP A 80 -3.96 9.96 7.82
CA TRP A 80 -3.89 8.59 8.32
C TRP A 80 -4.81 7.64 7.55
N VAL A 81 -6.06 8.07 7.28
CA VAL A 81 -7.01 7.28 6.48
C VAL A 81 -6.52 7.07 5.05
N MET A 82 -5.97 8.11 4.41
CA MET A 82 -5.38 7.99 3.06
C MET A 82 -4.19 7.04 3.03
N LEU A 83 -3.24 7.18 3.96
CA LEU A 83 -2.08 6.30 4.05
C LEU A 83 -2.48 4.84 4.33
N TYR A 84 -3.45 4.62 5.20
CA TYR A 84 -4.00 3.29 5.46
C TYR A 84 -4.60 2.69 4.18
N ARG A 85 -5.48 3.44 3.51
CA ARG A 85 -6.10 3.01 2.25
C ARG A 85 -5.04 2.73 1.17
N ALA A 86 -4.02 3.56 1.05
CA ALA A 86 -2.93 3.35 0.10
C ALA A 86 -2.23 2.01 0.34
N ARG A 87 -1.84 1.73 1.59
CA ARG A 87 -1.19 0.48 1.97
C ARG A 87 -2.05 -0.75 1.70
N MET A 88 -3.34 -0.71 2.05
CA MET A 88 -4.24 -1.86 1.86
C MET A 88 -4.54 -2.13 0.38
N ASN A 89 -4.70 -1.10 -0.43
CA ASN A 89 -4.87 -1.28 -1.88
C ASN A 89 -3.58 -1.79 -2.53
N LEU A 90 -2.42 -1.23 -2.17
CA LEU A 90 -1.13 -1.71 -2.67
C LEU A 90 -0.89 -3.18 -2.32
N ARG A 91 -1.17 -3.57 -1.08
CA ARG A 91 -1.14 -4.97 -0.65
C ARG A 91 -1.99 -5.84 -1.58
N THR A 92 -3.26 -5.50 -1.74
CA THR A 92 -4.22 -6.28 -2.55
C THR A 92 -3.75 -6.41 -4.00
N CYS A 93 -3.21 -5.32 -4.57
CA CYS A 93 -2.73 -5.30 -5.95
C CYS A 93 -1.46 -6.15 -6.12
N LEU A 94 -0.48 -6.02 -5.22
CA LEU A 94 0.76 -6.79 -5.27
C LEU A 94 0.53 -8.27 -4.98
N GLU A 95 -0.38 -8.62 -4.07
CA GLU A 95 -0.77 -10.01 -3.82
C GLU A 95 -1.25 -10.68 -5.10
N ARG A 96 -2.12 -10.00 -5.87
CA ARG A 96 -2.66 -10.52 -7.13
C ARG A 96 -1.67 -10.53 -8.29
N ARG A 97 -0.87 -9.48 -8.43
CA ARG A 97 -0.04 -9.27 -9.64
C ARG A 97 1.40 -9.75 -9.51
N TRP A 98 1.93 -9.78 -8.29
CA TRP A 98 3.32 -10.16 -8.03
C TRP A 98 3.42 -11.47 -7.28
N PHE A 99 2.79 -11.57 -6.11
CA PHE A 99 3.00 -12.73 -5.22
C PHE A 99 2.29 -14.00 -5.69
N GLN A 100 1.11 -13.91 -6.30
CA GLN A 100 0.43 -15.08 -6.88
C GLN A 100 1.21 -15.68 -8.07
N GLY A 101 1.86 -14.86 -8.90
CA GLY A 101 2.71 -15.34 -10.01
C GLY A 101 4.12 -15.79 -9.59
N ALA A 102 4.56 -15.42 -8.38
CA ALA A 102 5.82 -15.89 -7.78
C ALA A 102 5.68 -17.26 -7.09
N SER A 103 4.44 -17.70 -6.78
CA SER A 103 4.19 -18.99 -6.13
C SER A 103 4.28 -20.20 -7.07
N GLU A 104 4.37 -20.00 -8.39
CA GLU A 104 4.41 -21.07 -9.41
C GLU A 104 5.80 -21.29 -10.04
N ARG A 105 6.88 -20.80 -9.42
CA ARG A 105 8.26 -21.05 -9.90
C ARG A 105 9.20 -21.52 -8.81
#